data_AF-A0A951QDS2-F1
#
_entry.id   AF-A0A951QDS2-F1
#
_cell.length_a   1.000
_cell.length_b   1.000
_cell.length_c   1.000
_cell.angle_alpha   90.00
_cell.angle_beta   90.00
_cell.angle_gamma   90.00
#
_symmetry.space_group_name_H-M   'P 1'
#
loop_
_entity.id
_entity.type
_entity.pdbx_description
1 polymer ?
#
loop_
_entity_poly.entity_id
_entity_poly.type
_entity_poly.pdbx_seq_one_letter_code
_entity_poly.pdbx_strand_id
1 'polypeptide(L)'
;MDANTILPNTTKNPTEDALQATNLIRRQMGNAPPIDQIPGRPEVASTLSLGSVQFTISGWASWYGPGFDGNYSASGEVFNENALTAAHPDLPFGTQVRVTNMDNGMSVVVRINDRGPYAGDRVIDLSRGAASVIGLVQSGVAPVSLEVLGAASASR
;
A
#
# COMPACT_ATOMS: atom_id res chain seq x y z
N MET A 1 22.65 -8.38 13.99
CA MET A 1 23.87 -8.63 13.20
C MET A 1 24.36 -7.25 12.76
N ASP A 2 25.59 -6.91 13.06
CA ASP A 2 26.20 -5.64 12.67
C ASP A 2 26.54 -5.65 11.17
N ALA A 3 26.66 -4.47 10.57
CA ALA A 3 26.85 -4.30 9.12
C ALA A 3 28.18 -4.84 8.57
N ASN A 4 29.05 -5.39 9.43
CA ASN A 4 30.39 -5.86 9.11
C ASN A 4 30.53 -7.39 9.11
N THR A 5 29.50 -8.14 9.51
CA THR A 5 29.53 -9.61 9.52
C THR A 5 28.73 -10.15 8.34
N ILE A 6 29.35 -10.19 7.16
CA ILE A 6 28.75 -10.69 5.92
C ILE A 6 29.25 -12.12 5.67
N LEU A 7 28.33 -13.06 5.41
CA LEU A 7 28.71 -14.41 5.01
C LEU A 7 29.44 -14.38 3.66
N PRO A 8 30.48 -15.21 3.45
CA PRO A 8 31.22 -15.27 2.18
C PRO A 8 30.33 -15.55 0.96
N ASN A 9 29.15 -16.15 1.18
CA ASN A 9 28.17 -16.54 0.18
C ASN A 9 26.83 -15.78 0.32
N THR A 10 26.87 -14.52 0.80
CA THR A 10 25.66 -13.69 0.94
C THR A 10 24.85 -13.60 -0.36
N THR A 11 23.54 -13.74 -0.22
CA THR A 11 22.53 -13.60 -1.27
C THR A 11 21.99 -12.16 -1.37
N LYS A 12 22.43 -11.26 -0.48
CA LYS A 12 21.80 -9.95 -0.19
C LYS A 12 20.35 -10.06 0.30
N ASN A 13 19.85 -11.26 0.56
CA ASN A 13 18.58 -11.51 1.21
C ASN A 13 18.88 -11.99 2.65
N PRO A 14 18.61 -11.16 3.67
CA PRO A 14 18.89 -11.52 5.08
C PRO A 14 18.23 -12.83 5.52
N THR A 15 17.12 -13.21 4.87
CA THR A 15 16.42 -14.48 5.11
C THR A 15 17.25 -15.67 4.66
N GLU A 16 17.67 -15.65 3.41
CA GLU A 16 18.39 -16.76 2.78
C GLU A 16 19.75 -16.91 3.47
N ASP A 17 20.39 -15.80 3.80
CA ASP A 17 21.65 -15.77 4.55
C ASP A 17 21.48 -16.36 5.95
N ALA A 18 20.40 -16.01 6.66
CA ALA A 18 20.10 -16.59 7.97
C ALA A 18 19.83 -18.11 7.91
N LEU A 19 19.11 -18.58 6.87
CA LEU A 19 18.90 -20.01 6.64
C LEU A 19 20.21 -20.74 6.33
N GLN A 20 21.04 -20.17 5.46
CA GLN A 20 22.33 -20.75 5.09
C GLN A 20 23.24 -20.85 6.31
N ALA A 21 23.39 -19.77 7.09
CA ALA A 21 24.16 -19.79 8.33
C ALA A 21 23.63 -20.84 9.32
N THR A 22 22.32 -20.91 9.50
CA THR A 22 21.70 -21.87 10.42
C THR A 22 21.95 -23.32 9.98
N ASN A 23 21.84 -23.61 8.69
CA ASN A 23 22.10 -24.95 8.14
C ASN A 23 23.58 -25.34 8.20
N LEU A 24 24.51 -24.37 8.08
CA LEU A 24 25.94 -24.60 8.29
C LEU A 24 26.21 -25.02 9.74
N ILE A 25 25.64 -24.30 10.71
CA ILE A 25 25.78 -24.62 12.15
C ILE A 25 25.18 -25.98 12.46
N ARG A 26 23.99 -26.30 11.94
CA ARG A 26 23.32 -27.62 12.11
C ARG A 26 24.16 -28.79 11.61
N ARG A 27 24.85 -28.61 10.48
CA ARG A 27 25.78 -29.61 9.94
C ARG A 27 26.97 -29.80 10.89
N GLN A 28 27.56 -28.71 11.38
CA GLN A 28 28.73 -28.75 12.24
C GLN A 28 28.46 -29.28 13.65
N MET A 29 27.28 -29.02 14.24
CA MET A 29 26.96 -29.37 15.64
C MET A 29 26.33 -30.77 15.82
N GLY A 30 26.31 -31.62 14.79
CA GLY A 30 25.77 -32.98 14.93
C GLY A 30 25.07 -33.53 13.70
N ASN A 31 25.38 -33.00 12.51
CA ASN A 31 24.82 -33.47 11.24
C ASN A 31 23.27 -33.44 11.20
N ALA A 32 22.66 -32.46 11.85
CA ALA A 32 21.22 -32.32 11.89
C ALA A 32 20.66 -32.01 10.47
N PRO A 33 19.46 -32.49 10.13
CA PRO A 33 18.83 -32.21 8.85
C PRO A 33 18.73 -30.70 8.57
N PRO A 34 18.94 -30.28 7.31
CA PRO A 34 18.75 -28.89 6.94
C PRO A 34 17.28 -28.49 7.12
N ILE A 35 17.08 -27.26 7.56
CA ILE A 35 15.78 -26.61 7.58
C ILE A 35 15.61 -25.77 6.33
N ASP A 36 14.41 -25.81 5.77
CA ASP A 36 13.96 -25.05 4.62
C ASP A 36 13.28 -23.73 5.03
N GLN A 37 12.94 -23.56 6.31
CA GLN A 37 12.31 -22.37 6.87
C GLN A 37 12.76 -22.12 8.32
N ILE A 38 12.71 -20.85 8.76
CA ILE A 38 12.99 -20.47 10.15
C ILE A 38 11.71 -20.68 10.99
N PRO A 39 11.70 -21.58 12.00
CA PRO A 39 10.52 -21.83 12.82
C PRO A 39 10.03 -20.56 13.53
N GLY A 40 8.73 -20.30 13.49
CA GLY A 40 8.10 -19.16 14.16
C GLY A 40 8.25 -17.82 13.44
N ARG A 41 8.78 -17.80 12.23
CA ARG A 41 8.72 -16.60 11.39
C ARG A 41 7.26 -16.41 10.92
N PRO A 42 6.66 -15.21 11.05
CA PRO A 42 5.45 -14.91 10.32
C PRO A 42 5.77 -15.08 8.83
N GLU A 43 5.08 -16.00 8.16
CA GLU A 43 5.03 -16.06 6.71
C GLU A 43 4.82 -14.62 6.24
N VAL A 44 5.79 -14.05 5.52
CA VAL A 44 5.76 -12.65 5.09
C VAL A 44 4.37 -12.43 4.51
N ALA A 45 3.54 -11.70 5.27
CA ALA A 45 2.10 -11.63 5.05
C ALA A 45 1.92 -11.43 3.56
N SER A 46 1.35 -12.47 2.92
CA SER A 46 1.23 -12.65 1.46
C SER A 46 1.39 -11.30 0.80
N THR A 47 2.49 -11.10 0.04
CA THR A 47 2.64 -9.88 -0.75
C THR A 47 1.35 -9.78 -1.55
N LEU A 48 0.41 -8.94 -1.09
CA LEU A 48 -0.87 -8.80 -1.74
C LEU A 48 -0.45 -8.33 -3.11
N SER A 49 -0.59 -9.21 -4.10
CA SER A 49 -0.44 -8.88 -5.50
C SER A 49 -1.64 -8.00 -5.82
N LEU A 50 -1.59 -6.77 -5.30
CA LEU A 50 -2.31 -5.63 -5.81
C LEU A 50 -2.12 -5.70 -7.32
N GLY A 51 -3.23 -5.79 -8.05
CA GLY A 51 -3.22 -6.15 -9.47
C GLY A 51 -2.17 -5.35 -10.26
N SER A 52 -1.70 -5.94 -11.37
CA SER A 52 -0.78 -5.25 -12.28
C SER A 52 -1.28 -3.83 -12.57
N VAL A 53 -0.43 -2.83 -12.38
CA VAL A 53 -0.74 -1.43 -12.68
C VAL A 53 -1.25 -1.35 -14.11
N GLN A 54 -2.50 -0.92 -14.28
CA GLN A 54 -3.16 -0.82 -15.58
C GLN A 54 -2.70 0.44 -16.31
N PHE A 55 -2.71 1.58 -15.60
CA PHE A 55 -2.24 2.87 -16.09
C PHE A 55 -1.99 3.83 -14.92
N THR A 56 -1.35 4.95 -15.24
CA THR A 56 -0.97 5.99 -14.28
C THR A 56 -1.61 7.32 -14.66
N ILE A 57 -2.08 8.06 -13.66
CA ILE A 57 -2.59 9.44 -13.79
C ILE A 57 -1.77 10.34 -12.85
N SER A 58 -1.43 11.55 -13.25
CA SER A 58 -0.82 12.55 -12.37
C SER A 58 -1.71 13.77 -12.27
N GLY A 59 -1.72 14.42 -11.11
CA GLY A 59 -2.50 15.62 -10.86
C GLY A 59 -2.47 16.00 -9.39
N TRP A 60 -3.43 16.81 -8.95
CA TRP A 60 -3.53 17.21 -7.55
C TRP A 60 -4.48 16.34 -6.76
N ALA A 61 -4.13 16.04 -5.52
CA ALA A 61 -5.04 15.47 -4.54
C ALA A 61 -5.51 16.54 -3.55
N SER A 62 -6.73 16.38 -3.04
CA SER A 62 -7.15 16.98 -1.77
C SER A 62 -7.78 15.93 -0.85
N TRP A 63 -8.41 16.35 0.23
CA TRP A 63 -9.14 15.47 1.14
C TRP A 63 -10.45 16.09 1.61
N TYR A 64 -11.41 15.25 1.96
CA TYR A 64 -12.71 15.68 2.47
C TYR A 64 -12.58 16.42 3.80
N GLY A 65 -12.98 17.69 3.83
CA GLY A 65 -13.06 18.47 5.07
C GLY A 65 -14.04 17.88 6.10
N PRO A 66 -14.17 18.50 7.29
CA PRO A 66 -15.12 18.05 8.30
C PRO A 66 -16.58 18.13 7.82
N GLY A 67 -17.45 17.25 8.34
CA GLY A 67 -18.90 17.27 8.10
C GLY A 67 -19.43 16.32 7.01
N PHE A 68 -18.55 15.52 6.39
CA PHE A 68 -18.96 14.49 5.44
C PHE A 68 -19.19 13.12 6.09
N ASP A 69 -18.56 12.85 7.24
CA ASP A 69 -18.66 11.57 7.94
C ASP A 69 -20.11 11.19 8.23
N GLY A 70 -20.48 9.95 7.94
CA GLY A 70 -21.84 9.44 8.10
C GLY A 70 -22.82 9.76 6.95
N ASN A 71 -22.45 10.61 5.99
CA ASN A 71 -23.27 10.84 4.80
C ASN A 71 -23.13 9.70 3.79
N TYR A 72 -24.10 9.55 2.89
CA TYR A 72 -23.97 8.62 1.77
C TYR A 72 -23.03 9.17 0.70
N SER A 73 -22.09 8.32 0.26
CA SER A 73 -21.27 8.54 -0.93
C SER A 73 -22.04 8.18 -2.21
N ALA A 74 -21.50 8.55 -3.39
CA ALA A 74 -22.11 8.23 -4.68
C ALA A 74 -22.18 6.72 -4.99
N SER A 75 -21.41 5.87 -4.30
CA SER A 75 -21.57 4.41 -4.38
C SER A 75 -22.78 3.90 -3.60
N GLY A 76 -23.41 4.73 -2.76
CA GLY A 76 -24.47 4.34 -1.84
C GLY A 76 -23.97 3.82 -0.49
N GLU A 77 -22.65 3.75 -0.27
CA GLU A 77 -22.06 3.42 1.01
C GLU A 77 -22.05 4.64 1.95
N VAL A 78 -22.19 4.42 3.25
CA VAL A 78 -21.95 5.44 4.28
C VAL A 78 -20.47 5.79 4.28
N PHE A 79 -20.16 7.07 4.05
CA PHE A 79 -18.80 7.58 4.10
C PHE A 79 -18.26 7.52 5.53
N ASN A 80 -17.05 6.97 5.65
CA ASN A 80 -16.28 6.93 6.88
C ASN A 80 -14.98 7.69 6.63
N GLU A 81 -14.79 8.81 7.32
CA GLU A 81 -13.62 9.67 7.13
C GLU A 81 -12.29 8.97 7.46
N ASN A 82 -12.33 7.93 8.28
CA ASN A 82 -11.16 7.16 8.73
C ASN A 82 -10.89 5.92 7.86
N ALA A 83 -11.78 5.57 6.93
CA ALA A 83 -11.55 4.48 5.98
C ALA A 83 -10.49 4.85 4.92
N LEU A 84 -9.97 3.87 4.17
CA LEU A 84 -9.05 4.11 3.05
C LEU A 84 -9.82 4.18 1.73
N THR A 85 -10.59 5.25 1.56
CA THR A 85 -11.44 5.48 0.39
C THR A 85 -11.17 6.83 -0.25
N ALA A 86 -11.63 6.99 -1.49
CA ALA A 86 -11.46 8.22 -2.25
C ALA A 86 -12.59 8.43 -3.28
N ALA A 87 -12.73 9.68 -3.71
CA ALA A 87 -13.53 10.08 -4.84
C ALA A 87 -12.68 10.24 -6.09
N HIS A 88 -13.19 9.77 -7.22
CA HIS A 88 -12.63 10.04 -8.53
C HIS A 88 -13.77 10.31 -9.54
N PRO A 89 -13.58 11.20 -10.55
CA PRO A 89 -14.62 11.52 -11.53
C PRO A 89 -15.15 10.29 -12.28
N ASP A 90 -14.25 9.51 -12.88
CA ASP A 90 -14.66 8.47 -13.84
C ASP A 90 -14.29 7.03 -13.47
N LEU A 91 -13.41 6.79 -12.48
CA LEU A 91 -13.02 5.42 -12.13
C LEU A 91 -14.22 4.63 -11.60
N PRO A 92 -14.42 3.37 -12.03
CA PRO A 92 -15.48 2.52 -11.50
C PRO A 92 -15.38 2.40 -9.97
N PHE A 93 -16.53 2.34 -9.30
CA PHE A 93 -16.54 2.06 -7.87
C PHE A 93 -15.92 0.69 -7.58
N GLY A 94 -15.18 0.59 -6.48
CA GLY A 94 -14.43 -0.61 -6.12
C GLY A 94 -13.03 -0.71 -6.76
N THR A 95 -12.68 0.20 -7.67
CA THR A 95 -11.31 0.29 -8.20
C THR A 95 -10.33 0.58 -7.08
N GLN A 96 -9.22 -0.18 -7.04
CA GLN A 96 -8.10 0.10 -6.14
C GLN A 96 -7.08 0.98 -6.83
N VAL A 97 -6.63 2.02 -6.14
CA VAL A 97 -5.68 3.00 -6.64
C VAL A 97 -4.59 3.18 -5.60
N ARG A 98 -3.33 3.01 -5.99
CA ARG A 98 -2.20 3.48 -5.17
C ARG A 98 -2.00 4.96 -5.46
N VAL A 99 -2.08 5.75 -4.40
CA VAL A 99 -1.90 7.20 -4.42
C VAL A 99 -0.57 7.50 -3.78
N THR A 100 0.35 8.10 -4.53
CA THR A 100 1.67 8.50 -4.04
C THR A 100 1.75 10.02 -3.99
N ASN A 101 2.01 10.58 -2.81
CA ASN A 101 2.31 12.00 -2.64
C ASN A 101 3.72 12.27 -3.16
N MET A 102 3.83 13.11 -4.19
CA MET A 102 5.11 13.37 -4.87
C MET A 102 6.05 14.26 -4.05
N ASP A 103 5.53 15.02 -3.07
CA ASP A 103 6.35 15.90 -2.24
C ASP A 103 7.17 15.12 -1.20
N ASN A 104 6.69 13.95 -0.76
CA ASN A 104 7.33 13.16 0.31
C ASN A 104 7.53 11.68 -0.02
N GLY A 105 7.04 11.20 -1.17
CA GLY A 105 7.17 9.81 -1.62
C GLY A 105 6.32 8.80 -0.87
N MET A 106 5.48 9.22 0.08
CA MET A 106 4.58 8.33 0.82
C MET A 106 3.40 7.91 -0.06
N SER A 107 2.93 6.68 0.14
CA SER A 107 1.83 6.14 -0.66
C SER A 107 0.79 5.39 0.17
N VAL A 108 -0.44 5.33 -0.34
CA VAL A 108 -1.56 4.60 0.24
C VAL A 108 -2.39 3.98 -0.87
N VAL A 109 -2.93 2.77 -0.64
CA VAL A 109 -3.93 2.19 -1.53
C VAL A 109 -5.31 2.54 -1.01
N VAL A 110 -6.14 3.12 -1.87
CA VAL A 110 -7.53 3.48 -1.59
C VAL A 110 -8.48 2.76 -2.52
N ARG A 111 -9.72 2.59 -2.07
CA ARG A 111 -10.84 2.14 -2.91
C ARG A 111 -11.68 3.34 -3.35
N ILE A 112 -12.02 3.40 -4.63
CA ILE A 112 -12.95 4.41 -5.14
C ILE A 112 -14.38 4.07 -4.69
N ASN A 113 -15.01 4.96 -3.94
CA ASN A 113 -16.40 4.79 -3.49
C ASN A 113 -17.26 6.05 -3.64
N ASP A 114 -16.68 7.14 -4.14
CA ASP A 114 -17.40 8.39 -4.35
C ASP A 114 -17.01 9.07 -5.68
N ARG A 115 -17.66 10.18 -6.00
CA ARG A 115 -17.49 10.93 -7.25
C ARG A 115 -17.03 12.36 -7.02
N GLY A 116 -16.35 12.90 -8.03
CA GLY A 116 -15.58 14.14 -7.93
C GLY A 116 -14.09 13.83 -7.72
N PRO A 117 -13.23 14.84 -7.53
CA PRO A 117 -13.51 16.28 -7.58
C PRO A 117 -13.92 16.76 -8.98
N TYR A 118 -14.79 17.77 -9.04
CA TYR A 118 -15.23 18.39 -10.30
C TYR A 118 -14.68 19.81 -10.52
N ALA A 119 -13.85 20.29 -9.59
CA ALA A 119 -13.35 21.65 -9.59
C ALA A 119 -11.82 21.66 -9.65
N GLY A 120 -11.30 22.49 -10.56
CA GLY A 120 -9.87 22.70 -10.74
C GLY A 120 -9.17 21.53 -11.42
N ASP A 121 -7.89 21.37 -11.08
CA ASP A 121 -6.94 20.40 -11.59
C ASP A 121 -6.73 19.21 -10.63
N ARG A 122 -7.67 19.00 -9.70
CA ARG A 122 -7.66 17.85 -8.80
C ARG A 122 -8.15 16.60 -9.51
N VAL A 123 -7.45 15.50 -9.30
CA VAL A 123 -7.76 14.19 -9.89
C VAL A 123 -8.34 13.22 -8.86
N ILE A 124 -8.18 13.50 -7.56
CA ILE A 124 -8.66 12.63 -6.49
C ILE A 124 -8.91 13.41 -5.20
N ASP A 125 -9.99 13.10 -4.49
CA ASP A 125 -10.23 13.58 -3.13
C ASP A 125 -10.21 12.40 -2.16
N LEU A 126 -9.30 12.41 -1.19
CA LEU A 126 -9.06 11.33 -0.24
C LEU A 126 -9.94 11.47 1.00
N SER A 127 -10.26 10.35 1.65
CA SER A 127 -10.70 10.36 3.04
C SER A 127 -9.60 10.96 3.95
N ARG A 128 -10.00 11.43 5.14
CA ARG A 128 -9.05 11.94 6.16
C ARG A 128 -8.03 10.87 6.56
N GLY A 129 -8.46 9.61 6.68
CA GLY A 129 -7.61 8.47 6.99
C GLY A 129 -6.53 8.25 5.93
N ALA A 130 -6.91 8.22 4.65
CA ALA A 130 -5.95 8.07 3.55
C ALA A 130 -5.01 9.28 3.42
N ALA A 131 -5.54 10.49 3.57
CA ALA A 131 -4.75 11.73 3.56
C ALA A 131 -3.71 11.75 4.70
N SER A 132 -4.05 11.20 5.87
CA SER A 132 -3.14 11.12 7.01
C SER A 132 -1.94 10.22 6.72
N VAL A 133 -2.17 9.09 6.04
CA VAL A 133 -1.11 8.13 5.68
C VAL A 133 -0.04 8.76 4.78
N ILE A 134 -0.45 9.61 3.84
CA ILE A 134 0.48 10.24 2.88
C ILE A 134 0.88 11.67 3.25
N GLY A 135 0.57 12.11 4.47
CA GLY A 135 0.96 13.43 4.99
C GLY A 135 0.27 14.62 4.31
N LEU A 136 -0.93 14.43 3.77
CA LEU A 136 -1.69 15.44 3.03
C LEU A 136 -2.54 16.36 3.92
N VAL A 137 -2.84 15.94 5.17
CA VAL A 137 -3.81 16.65 6.04
C VAL A 137 -3.40 18.11 6.32
N GLN A 138 -2.12 18.35 6.62
CA GLN A 138 -1.63 19.68 6.97
C GLN A 138 -1.53 20.61 5.76
N SER A 139 -1.09 20.11 4.60
CA SER A 139 -0.98 20.92 3.38
C SER A 139 -2.34 21.14 2.71
N GLY A 140 -3.32 20.28 2.97
CA GLY A 140 -4.65 20.29 2.35
C GLY A 140 -4.66 19.72 0.94
N VAL A 141 -3.65 20.08 0.14
CA VAL A 141 -3.44 19.63 -1.23
C VAL A 141 -1.98 19.21 -1.45
N ALA A 142 -1.74 18.34 -2.45
CA ALA A 142 -0.40 17.96 -2.90
C ALA A 142 -0.44 17.38 -4.32
N PRO A 143 0.65 17.47 -5.10
CA PRO A 143 0.81 16.73 -6.34
C PRO A 143 0.90 15.22 -6.03
N VAL A 144 0.17 14.42 -6.80
CA VAL A 144 0.12 12.96 -6.65
C VAL A 144 0.30 12.23 -7.96
N SER A 145 0.80 11.00 -7.85
CA SER A 145 0.73 9.97 -8.89
C SER A 145 -0.26 8.89 -8.46
N LEU A 146 -1.18 8.54 -9.35
CA LEU A 146 -2.20 7.51 -9.18
C LEU A 146 -1.84 6.30 -10.03
N GLU A 147 -1.56 5.15 -9.42
CA GLU A 147 -1.43 3.87 -10.11
C GLU A 147 -2.73 3.09 -9.95
N VAL A 148 -3.43 2.84 -11.06
CA VAL A 148 -4.69 2.08 -11.04
C VAL A 148 -4.38 0.58 -11.05
N LEU A 149 -4.80 -0.12 -10.00
CA LEU A 149 -4.46 -1.53 -9.75
C LEU A 149 -5.53 -2.51 -10.27
N GLY A 150 -6.66 -1.98 -10.77
CA GLY A 150 -7.83 -2.72 -11.25
C GLY A 150 -9.00 -2.73 -10.25
N ALA A 151 -10.14 -3.30 -10.67
CA ALA A 151 -11.28 -3.54 -9.77
C ALA A 151 -10.90 -4.62 -8.75
N ALA A 152 -11.29 -4.46 -7.48
CA ALA A 152 -11.13 -5.51 -6.48
C ALA A 152 -11.70 -6.82 -7.05
N SER A 153 -10.86 -7.86 -7.20
CA SER A 153 -11.31 -9.17 -7.62
C SER A 153 -12.39 -9.63 -6.65
N ALA A 154 -13.64 -9.68 -7.11
CA ALA A 154 -14.68 -10.39 -6.38
C ALA A 154 -14.25 -11.85 -6.36
N SER A 155 -13.82 -12.35 -5.20
CA SER A 155 -13.71 -13.79 -4.97
C SER A 155 -15.09 -14.38 -5.22
N ARG A 156 -15.24 -15.11 -6.33
CA ARG A 156 -16.38 -16.00 -6.56
C ARG A 156 -16.29 -17.21 -5.63
#